data_AF-A0AA88GCD3-F1
#
_entry.id   AF-A0AA88GCD3-F1
#
_cell.length_a   1.000
_cell.length_b   1.000
_cell.length_c   1.000
_cell.angle_alpha   90.00
_cell.angle_beta   90.00
_cell.angle_gamma   90.00
#
_symmetry.space_group_name_H-M   'P 1'
#
loop_
_entity.id
_entity.type
_entity.pdbx_description
1 polymer ?
#
loop_
_entity_poly.entity_id
_entity_poly.type
_entity_poly.pdbx_seq_one_letter_code
_entity_poly.pdbx_strand_id
1 'polypeptide(L)'
;MYTSAKYKSFIAKEMIEKWESLFLKMNVTSVFENHVHTYKQTYPLKDGKIVTKKSSDSSTESFTYTKVPEQYNQHGIIYVGDGSWGVTFWNVQMDVKNPIFRQIGAFSHVYHVNTRLLNSGTTALELSALGYNSTCGAIYHVEGSKLRILTV
;
A
#
# COMPACT_ATOMS: atom_id res chain seq x y z
N MET A 1 8.67 -8.31 -0.50
CA MET A 1 7.43 -9.11 -0.59
C MET A 1 6.69 -8.77 -1.86
N TYR A 2 5.44 -8.27 -1.82
CA TYR A 2 4.58 -8.05 -2.98
C TYR A 2 5.07 -6.90 -3.85
N THR A 3 6.19 -7.11 -4.54
CA THR A 3 6.83 -6.15 -5.42
C THR A 3 5.97 -5.86 -6.65
N SER A 4 5.94 -4.61 -7.10
CA SER A 4 5.36 -4.21 -8.38
C SER A 4 6.12 -4.76 -9.61
N ALA A 5 7.35 -5.24 -9.47
CA ALA A 5 8.13 -5.77 -10.58
C ALA A 5 7.48 -7.03 -11.16
N LYS A 6 7.38 -7.14 -12.49
CA LYS A 6 6.78 -8.29 -13.19
C LYS A 6 7.46 -9.62 -12.85
N TYR A 7 8.78 -9.59 -12.70
CA TYR A 7 9.56 -10.76 -12.35
C TYR A 7 9.77 -10.79 -10.83
N LYS A 8 9.32 -11.87 -10.19
CA LYS A 8 9.45 -12.07 -8.74
C LYS A 8 10.66 -12.96 -8.47
N SER A 9 11.58 -12.50 -7.62
CA SER A 9 12.70 -13.31 -7.16
C SER A 9 12.24 -14.45 -6.24
N PHE A 10 13.06 -15.49 -6.07
CA PHE A 10 12.82 -16.54 -5.08
C PHE A 10 12.74 -15.95 -3.66
N ILE A 11 13.58 -14.95 -3.36
CA ILE A 11 13.57 -14.21 -2.09
C ILE A 11 12.21 -13.55 -1.88
N ALA A 12 11.60 -12.94 -2.91
CA ALA A 12 10.30 -12.30 -2.76
C ALA A 12 9.20 -13.29 -2.34
N LYS A 13 9.24 -14.53 -2.86
CA LYS A 13 8.31 -15.61 -2.48
C LYS A 13 8.55 -16.07 -1.05
N GLU A 14 9.81 -16.36 -0.71
CA GLU A 14 10.21 -16.77 0.65
C GLU A 14 9.83 -15.70 1.68
N MET A 15 10.01 -14.41 1.35
CA MET A 15 9.64 -13.31 2.22
C MET A 15 8.14 -13.27 2.47
N ILE A 16 7.31 -13.51 1.45
CA ILE A 16 5.84 -13.59 1.63
C ILE A 16 5.50 -14.75 2.57
N GLU A 17 6.01 -15.95 2.30
CA GLU A 17 5.71 -17.15 3.09
C GLU A 17 6.09 -17.01 4.57
N LYS A 18 7.25 -16.42 4.86
CA LYS A 18 7.77 -16.30 6.23
C LYS A 18 7.24 -15.07 6.97
N TRP A 19 7.19 -13.91 6.30
CA TRP A 19 6.89 -12.66 6.99
C TRP A 19 5.41 -12.31 7.01
N GLU A 20 4.64 -12.64 5.97
CA GLU A 20 3.20 -12.36 5.98
C GLU A 20 2.51 -13.05 7.17
N SER A 21 2.87 -14.31 7.44
CA SER A 21 2.36 -15.06 8.60
C SER A 21 2.67 -14.35 9.93
N LEU A 22 3.89 -13.84 10.10
CA LEU A 22 4.27 -13.09 11.28
C LEU A 22 3.49 -11.77 11.39
N PHE A 23 3.33 -11.04 10.30
CA PHE A 23 2.58 -9.78 10.27
C PHE A 23 1.11 -9.98 10.61
N LEU A 24 0.49 -11.05 10.09
CA LEU A 24 -0.88 -11.42 10.43
C LEU A 24 -1.00 -11.75 11.93
N LYS A 25 -0.06 -12.54 12.47
CA LYS A 25 -0.03 -12.88 13.92
C LYS A 25 0.13 -11.64 14.81
N MET A 26 0.92 -10.67 14.38
CA MET A 26 1.16 -9.43 15.13
C MET A 26 0.13 -8.33 14.81
N ASN A 27 -0.92 -8.65 14.05
CA ASN A 27 -2.00 -7.74 13.69
C ASN A 27 -1.52 -6.46 12.98
N VAL A 28 -0.45 -6.56 12.18
CA VAL A 28 0.14 -5.46 11.42
C VAL A 28 -0.91 -4.87 10.46
N THR A 29 -1.01 -3.54 10.47
CA THR A 29 -2.01 -2.81 9.67
C THR A 29 -1.54 -2.57 8.23
N SER A 30 -0.28 -2.15 8.06
CA SER A 30 0.31 -1.86 6.75
C SER A 30 1.82 -2.02 6.81
N VAL A 31 2.43 -2.38 5.68
CA VAL A 31 3.88 -2.53 5.52
C VAL A 31 4.37 -1.59 4.43
N PHE A 32 5.43 -0.84 4.73
CA PHE A 32 6.14 0.01 3.78
C PHE A 32 7.34 -0.78 3.22
N GLU A 33 7.33 -1.00 1.91
CA GLU A 33 8.39 -1.70 1.19
C GLU A 33 9.20 -0.71 0.33
N ASN A 34 10.49 -0.98 0.18
CA ASN A 34 11.40 -0.23 -0.68
C ASN A 34 12.30 -1.24 -1.40
N HIS A 35 12.67 -0.97 -2.66
CA HIS A 35 13.80 -1.52 -3.42
C HIS A 35 13.58 -1.33 -4.93
N VAL A 36 12.36 -1.61 -5.39
CA VAL A 36 11.94 -1.53 -6.80
C VAL A 36 11.47 -0.12 -7.15
N HIS A 37 12.32 0.74 -7.71
CA HIS A 37 12.04 2.17 -7.94
C HIS A 37 10.74 2.46 -8.73
N THR A 38 9.60 2.39 -8.05
CA THR A 38 8.23 2.50 -8.52
C THR A 38 7.33 2.85 -7.33
N TYR A 39 6.10 3.24 -7.64
CA TYR A 39 5.01 3.45 -6.70
C TYR A 39 4.11 2.21 -6.66
N LYS A 40 3.62 1.86 -5.46
CA LYS A 40 2.69 0.75 -5.23
C LYS A 40 1.76 1.00 -4.05
N GLN A 41 0.51 0.61 -4.21
CA GLN A 41 -0.40 0.27 -3.13
C GLN A 41 -1.15 -1.02 -3.50
N THR A 42 -1.22 -1.97 -2.58
CA THR A 42 -2.08 -3.16 -2.73
C THR A 42 -3.49 -2.89 -2.20
N TYR A 43 -4.44 -3.75 -2.56
CA TYR A 43 -5.60 -4.00 -1.71
C TYR A 43 -5.17 -4.72 -0.42
N PRO A 44 -6.01 -4.84 0.63
CA PRO A 44 -5.70 -5.67 1.79
C PRO A 44 -5.49 -7.13 1.39
N LEU A 45 -4.31 -7.67 1.68
CA LEU A 45 -3.92 -9.04 1.30
C LEU A 45 -3.80 -9.95 2.52
N LYS A 46 -4.23 -11.20 2.34
CA LYS A 46 -3.99 -12.30 3.26
C LYS A 46 -3.66 -13.55 2.46
N ASP A 47 -2.53 -14.16 2.74
CA ASP A 47 -2.02 -15.34 2.04
C ASP A 47 -1.97 -15.10 0.51
N GLY A 48 -1.57 -13.90 0.10
CA GLY A 48 -1.54 -13.45 -1.29
C GLY A 48 -2.89 -13.21 -1.96
N LYS A 49 -3.99 -13.27 -1.21
CA LYS A 49 -5.34 -13.08 -1.73
C LYS A 49 -5.93 -11.77 -1.23
N ILE A 50 -6.70 -11.12 -2.10
CA ILE A 50 -7.40 -9.89 -1.77
C ILE A 50 -8.56 -10.22 -0.83
N VAL A 51 -8.58 -9.59 0.34
CA VAL A 51 -9.65 -9.78 1.32
C VAL A 51 -10.86 -8.88 1.02
N THR A 52 -10.63 -7.65 0.56
CA THR A 52 -11.69 -6.74 0.12
C THR A 52 -11.21 -5.76 -0.94
N LYS A 53 -12.13 -5.36 -1.83
CA LYS A 53 -11.96 -4.24 -2.77
C LYS A 53 -12.97 -3.11 -2.51
N LYS A 54 -13.92 -3.29 -1.61
CA LYS A 54 -14.99 -2.33 -1.34
C LYS A 54 -14.50 -1.28 -0.35
N SER A 55 -14.60 0.00 -0.74
CA SER A 55 -14.42 1.14 0.18
C SER A 55 -15.65 1.25 1.08
N SER A 56 -15.45 1.56 2.37
CA SER A 56 -16.53 1.52 3.35
C SER A 56 -17.48 2.72 3.35
N ASP A 57 -17.26 3.79 2.59
CA ASP A 57 -18.30 4.78 2.25
C ASP A 57 -17.76 5.82 1.26
N SER A 58 -18.59 6.15 0.25
CA SER A 58 -18.63 7.39 -0.53
C SER A 58 -17.33 8.21 -0.65
N SER A 59 -16.52 7.96 -1.69
CA SER A 59 -15.97 9.03 -2.57
C SER A 59 -15.03 8.46 -3.63
N THR A 60 -15.06 9.12 -4.78
CA THR A 60 -14.62 8.70 -6.11
C THR A 60 -13.11 8.54 -6.34
N GLU A 61 -12.25 8.69 -5.32
CA GLU A 61 -10.78 8.53 -5.49
C GLU A 61 -10.03 7.96 -4.27
N SER A 62 -10.64 7.96 -3.07
CA SER A 62 -9.99 7.50 -1.84
C SER A 62 -10.45 6.09 -1.47
N PHE A 63 -9.53 5.23 -1.01
CA PHE A 63 -9.89 3.90 -0.53
C PHE A 63 -9.86 3.84 0.98
N THR A 64 -10.98 3.44 1.58
CA THR A 64 -11.08 3.23 3.03
C THR A 64 -11.17 1.73 3.33
N TYR A 65 -10.31 1.28 4.22
CA TYR A 65 -10.29 -0.08 4.75
C TYR A 65 -10.58 -0.06 6.25
N THR A 66 -11.61 -0.77 6.69
CA THR A 66 -11.92 -0.95 8.11
C THR A 66 -11.40 -2.30 8.58
N LYS A 67 -10.66 -2.29 9.69
CA LYS A 67 -10.04 -3.43 10.33
C LYS A 67 -10.54 -3.54 11.77
N VAL A 68 -11.10 -4.69 12.12
CA VAL A 68 -11.65 -5.02 13.46
C VAL A 68 -10.71 -6.04 14.13
N PRO A 69 -9.78 -5.66 15.03
CA PRO A 69 -8.75 -6.57 15.53
C PRO A 69 -9.22 -7.98 15.94
N GLU A 70 -10.41 -8.10 16.52
CA GLU A 70 -11.01 -9.35 17.00
C GLU A 70 -11.39 -10.31 15.85
N GLN A 71 -11.61 -9.83 14.63
CA GLN A 71 -11.98 -10.64 13.46
C GLN A 71 -10.74 -10.94 12.58
N TYR A 72 -9.65 -11.39 13.19
CA TYR A 72 -8.35 -11.69 12.53
C TYR A 72 -8.48 -12.53 11.24
N ASN A 73 -9.50 -13.36 11.12
CA ASN A 73 -9.73 -14.18 9.94
C ASN A 73 -10.15 -13.39 8.70
N GLN A 74 -10.68 -12.18 8.88
CA GLN A 74 -11.26 -11.33 7.83
C GLN A 74 -10.40 -10.11 7.50
N HIS A 75 -9.15 -10.04 8.00
CA HIS A 75 -8.26 -8.92 7.73
C HIS A 75 -7.07 -9.26 6.87
N GLY A 76 -6.67 -8.28 6.06
CA GLY A 76 -5.48 -8.32 5.24
C GLY A 76 -4.56 -7.14 5.56
N ILE A 77 -3.32 -7.26 5.13
CA ILE A 77 -2.27 -6.25 5.25
C ILE A 77 -2.22 -5.46 3.95
N ILE A 78 -2.12 -4.13 4.05
CA ILE A 78 -1.86 -3.29 2.87
C ILE A 78 -0.35 -3.06 2.75
N TYR A 79 0.21 -3.40 1.59
CA TYR A 79 1.60 -3.17 1.26
C TYR A 79 1.70 -1.91 0.39
N VAL A 80 2.53 -0.97 0.83
CA VAL A 80 2.74 0.31 0.16
C VAL A 80 4.21 0.53 -0.10
N GLY A 81 4.51 1.29 -1.16
CA GLY A 81 5.89 1.62 -1.51
C GLY A 81 6.61 0.50 -2.24
N ASP A 82 7.36 0.91 -3.24
CA ASP A 82 8.38 0.08 -3.86
C ASP A 82 9.71 0.86 -3.97
N GLY A 83 9.83 2.08 -3.45
CA GLY A 83 11.13 2.73 -3.22
C GLY A 83 11.58 3.79 -4.23
N SER A 84 10.65 4.37 -5.00
CA SER A 84 10.92 5.60 -5.77
C SER A 84 10.87 6.88 -4.90
N TRP A 85 11.51 6.86 -3.72
CA TRP A 85 11.51 7.98 -2.79
C TRP A 85 12.59 8.99 -3.16
N GLY A 86 12.21 10.00 -3.95
CA GLY A 86 13.16 11.01 -4.45
C GLY A 86 14.20 10.47 -5.42
N VAL A 87 14.10 9.19 -5.83
CA VAL A 87 14.95 8.56 -6.83
C VAL A 87 14.15 8.26 -8.10
N THR A 88 14.78 8.52 -9.25
CA THR A 88 14.19 8.26 -10.56
C THR A 88 13.86 6.78 -10.71
N PHE A 89 12.67 6.49 -11.26
CA PHE A 89 12.30 5.14 -11.66
C PHE A 89 13.32 4.59 -12.67
N TRP A 90 13.63 3.30 -12.62
CA TRP A 90 14.73 2.73 -13.42
C TRP A 90 14.36 1.36 -14.01
N ASN A 91 14.11 1.28 -15.33
CA ASN A 91 14.02 0.05 -16.13
C ASN A 91 13.21 -1.13 -15.51
N VAL A 92 12.22 -0.86 -14.66
CA VAL A 92 11.36 -1.89 -14.07
C VAL A 92 10.16 -2.14 -14.99
N GLN A 93 10.01 -3.37 -15.47
CA GLN A 93 8.73 -3.81 -16.03
C GLN A 93 7.75 -4.02 -14.88
N MET A 94 6.73 -3.16 -14.78
CA MET A 94 5.70 -3.26 -13.76
C MET A 94 4.64 -4.32 -14.10
N ASP A 95 4.14 -4.99 -13.07
CA ASP A 95 3.11 -6.02 -13.11
C ASP A 95 1.70 -5.41 -13.13
N VAL A 96 1.43 -4.52 -14.10
CA VAL A 96 0.20 -3.71 -14.20
C VAL A 96 -1.09 -4.52 -14.32
N LYS A 97 -1.00 -5.81 -14.65
CA LYS A 97 -2.16 -6.70 -14.78
C LYS A 97 -2.48 -7.46 -13.50
N ASN A 98 -1.63 -7.37 -12.48
CA ASN A 98 -1.81 -8.15 -11.27
C ASN A 98 -2.91 -7.52 -10.38
N PRO A 99 -4.00 -8.25 -10.09
CA PRO A 99 -5.18 -7.68 -9.45
C PRO A 99 -4.98 -7.30 -7.99
N ILE A 100 -3.89 -7.74 -7.34
CA ILE A 100 -3.59 -7.38 -5.95
C ILE A 100 -3.28 -5.89 -5.81
N PHE A 101 -2.81 -5.26 -6.88
CA PHE A 101 -2.48 -3.85 -6.87
C PHE A 101 -3.74 -3.01 -7.02
N ARG A 102 -3.93 -2.12 -6.06
CA ARG A 102 -4.89 -1.03 -6.15
C ARG A 102 -4.37 0.05 -7.09
N GLN A 103 -3.08 0.37 -6.96
CA GLN A 103 -2.43 1.39 -7.76
C GLN A 103 -0.93 1.07 -7.86
N ILE A 104 -0.37 1.16 -9.06
CA ILE A 104 1.09 1.14 -9.28
C ILE A 104 1.47 2.19 -10.31
N GLY A 105 2.71 2.66 -10.29
CA GLY A 105 3.15 3.67 -11.24
C GLY A 105 4.66 3.90 -11.23
N ALA A 106 5.16 4.54 -12.29
CA ALA A 106 6.57 4.85 -12.46
C ALA A 106 6.80 6.36 -12.26
N PHE A 107 6.84 6.78 -10.99
CA PHE A 107 7.09 8.17 -10.63
C PHE A 107 7.75 8.29 -9.26
N SER A 108 8.56 9.33 -9.10
CA SER A 108 9.14 9.71 -7.81
C SER A 108 8.03 10.16 -6.87
N HIS A 109 8.00 9.64 -5.64
CA HIS A 109 6.98 9.96 -4.66
C HIS A 109 7.51 9.94 -3.23
N VAL A 110 6.83 10.62 -2.34
CA VAL A 110 6.94 10.42 -0.88
C VAL A 110 5.56 10.14 -0.33
N TYR A 111 5.49 9.34 0.73
CA TYR A 111 4.24 9.12 1.45
C TYR A 111 4.10 10.11 2.60
N HIS A 112 3.00 10.85 2.61
CA HIS A 112 2.55 11.57 3.79
C HIS A 112 1.62 10.64 4.59
N VAL A 113 2.03 10.31 5.81
CA VAL A 113 1.31 9.44 6.74
C VAL A 113 0.86 10.26 7.93
N ASN A 114 -0.43 10.22 8.24
CA ASN A 114 -1.01 10.79 9.45
C ASN A 114 -1.69 9.69 10.25
N THR A 115 -1.41 9.62 11.55
CA THR A 115 -2.02 8.68 12.48
C THR A 115 -2.73 9.45 13.59
N ARG A 116 -4.00 9.14 13.85
CA ARG A 116 -4.78 9.82 14.88
C ARG A 116 -5.79 8.89 15.55
N LEU A 117 -6.03 9.14 16.84
CA LEU A 117 -7.17 8.59 17.56
C LEU A 117 -8.39 9.48 17.31
N LEU A 118 -9.49 8.90 16.84
CA LEU A 118 -10.75 9.60 16.63
C LEU A 118 -11.56 9.62 17.94
N ASN A 119 -12.49 10.57 18.07
CA ASN A 119 -13.36 10.67 19.25
C ASN A 119 -14.21 9.41 19.50
N SER A 120 -14.40 8.57 18.48
CA SER A 120 -15.07 7.27 18.59
C SER A 120 -14.21 6.18 19.26
N GLY A 121 -12.94 6.45 19.57
CA GLY A 121 -11.96 5.42 19.98
C GLY A 121 -11.29 4.70 18.81
N THR A 122 -11.75 4.92 17.58
CA THR A 122 -11.16 4.36 16.35
C THR A 122 -9.79 4.97 16.08
N THR A 123 -8.80 4.14 15.77
CA THR A 123 -7.50 4.61 15.29
C THR A 123 -7.52 4.74 13.77
N ALA A 124 -7.21 5.91 13.24
CA ALA A 124 -7.11 6.17 11.81
C ALA A 124 -5.64 6.29 11.38
N LEU A 125 -5.27 5.55 10.33
CA LEU A 125 -4.07 5.78 9.53
C LEU A 125 -4.50 6.34 8.18
N GLU A 126 -4.04 7.54 7.85
CA GLU A 126 -4.34 8.23 6.59
C GLU A 126 -3.04 8.42 5.82
N LEU A 127 -3.03 7.92 4.58
CA LEU A 127 -1.89 7.91 3.70
C LEU A 127 -2.25 8.62 2.40
N SER A 128 -1.35 9.45 1.89
CA SER A 128 -1.39 9.91 0.50
C SER A 128 0.03 10.02 -0.06
N ALA A 129 0.17 9.93 -1.37
CA ALA A 129 1.46 10.13 -2.02
C ALA A 129 1.55 11.53 -2.63
N LEU A 130 2.71 12.15 -2.45
CA LEU A 130 3.12 13.38 -3.12
C LEU A 130 4.14 13.02 -4.18
N GLY A 131 3.94 13.48 -5.41
CA GLY A 131 4.88 13.34 -6.51
C GLY A 131 5.71 14.60 -6.72
N TYR A 132 6.83 14.45 -7.43
CA TYR A 132 7.69 15.57 -7.84
C TYR A 132 7.98 15.49 -9.34
N ASN A 133 7.67 16.56 -10.06
CA ASN A 133 8.01 16.71 -11.47
C ASN A 133 9.35 17.45 -11.59
N SER A 134 10.42 16.71 -11.94
CA SER A 134 11.76 17.28 -12.06
C SER A 134 11.93 18.27 -13.23
N THR A 135 11.05 18.24 -14.22
CA THR A 135 11.12 19.13 -15.39
C THR A 135 10.66 20.55 -15.03
N CYS A 136 9.63 20.67 -14.19
CA CYS A 136 9.06 21.98 -13.81
C CYS A 136 9.19 22.32 -12.30
N GLY A 137 9.74 21.42 -11.49
CA GLY A 137 9.89 21.59 -10.04
C GLY A 137 8.57 21.48 -9.25
N ALA A 138 7.47 21.08 -9.88
CA ALA A 138 6.16 21.03 -9.24
C ALA A 138 6.03 19.83 -8.29
N ILE A 139 5.48 20.07 -7.11
CA ILE A 139 4.99 19.04 -6.18
C ILE A 139 3.48 18.90 -6.39
N TYR A 140 2.99 17.66 -6.46
CA TYR A 140 1.57 17.38 -6.70
C TYR A 140 1.09 16.22 -5.84
N HIS A 141 -0.21 16.17 -5.55
CA HIS A 141 -0.82 14.97 -4.98
C HIS A 141 -1.00 13.92 -6.07
N VAL A 142 -0.53 12.70 -5.80
CA VAL A 142 -0.79 11.58 -6.70
C VAL A 142 -2.28 11.26 -6.64
N GLU A 143 -2.97 11.47 -7.75
CA GLU A 143 -4.40 11.20 -7.90
C GLU A 143 -4.72 9.76 -7.48
N GLY A 144 -5.83 9.58 -6.76
CA GLY A 144 -6.22 8.27 -6.24
C GLY A 144 -5.30 7.68 -5.16
N SER A 145 -4.21 8.32 -4.73
CA SER A 145 -3.29 7.72 -3.74
C SER A 145 -3.80 7.71 -2.30
N LYS A 146 -4.93 8.38 -2.03
CA LYS A 146 -5.51 8.47 -0.69
C LYS A 146 -5.98 7.10 -0.20
N LEU A 147 -5.38 6.66 0.89
CA LEU A 147 -5.69 5.43 1.60
C LEU A 147 -5.99 5.77 3.06
N ARG A 148 -7.16 5.34 3.55
CA ARG A 148 -7.54 5.45 4.96
C ARG A 148 -7.71 4.05 5.52
N ILE A 149 -7.07 3.77 6.65
CA ILE A 149 -7.25 2.52 7.39
C ILE A 149 -7.82 2.85 8.76
N LEU A 150 -9.03 2.36 9.04
CA LEU A 150 -9.72 2.54 10.30
C LEU A 150 -9.57 1.26 11.11
N THR A 151 -8.94 1.34 12.28
CA THR A 151 -8.92 0.24 13.26
C THR A 151 -9.95 0.56 14.33
N VAL A 152 -11.08 -0.15 14.28
CA VAL A 152 -12.23 0.05 15.17
C VAL A 152 -12.22 -0.96 16.30
#